data_AF-A0A5B6UWU3-F1
#
_entry.id   AF-A0A5B6UWU3-F1
#
_cell.length_a   1.000
_cell.length_b   1.000
_cell.length_c   1.000
_cell.angle_alpha   90.00
_cell.angle_beta   90.00
_cell.angle_gamma   90.00
#
_symmetry.space_group_name_H-M   'P 1'
#
loop_
_entity.id
_entity.type
_entity.pdbx_description
1 polymer ?
#
loop_
_entity_poly.entity_id
_entity_poly.type
_entity_poly.pdbx_seq_one_letter_code
_entity_poly.pdbx_strand_id
1 'polypeptide(L)'
;MLRCCILEFDGSWEKYLPLIEFAYNNCFQTSIKLASYEALYGCKCRIPLYWTELSEKKIHGVELIRKTEEKVKMIRDNLKADSDRHKSYADLKHKKLKFKL
;
A
#
# COMPACT_ATOMS: atom_id res chain seq x y z
N MET A 1 0.33 -2.78 7.85
CA MET A 1 0.16 -3.25 6.44
C MET A 1 0.20 -4.76 6.24
N LEU A 2 1.37 -5.43 6.21
CA LEU A 2 1.49 -6.85 5.82
C LEU A 2 0.59 -7.76 6.66
N ARG A 3 0.51 -7.50 7.97
CA ARG A 3 -0.39 -8.19 8.89
C ARG A 3 -1.87 -8.00 8.54
N CYS A 4 -2.29 -6.80 8.13
CA CYS A 4 -3.68 -6.55 7.72
C CYS A 4 -4.02 -7.28 6.42
N CYS A 5 -3.10 -7.28 5.44
CA CYS A 5 -3.31 -8.00 4.19
C CYS A 5 -3.38 -9.52 4.42
N ILE A 6 -2.53 -10.08 5.29
CA ILE A 6 -2.58 -11.50 5.64
C ILE A 6 -3.95 -11.88 6.25
N LEU A 7 -4.53 -11.00 7.07
CA LEU A 7 -5.85 -11.21 7.67
C LEU A 7 -7.01 -11.07 6.67
N GLU A 8 -6.88 -10.21 5.65
CA GLU A 8 -7.93 -10.01 4.63
C GLU A 8 -7.93 -11.07 3.52
N PHE A 9 -6.78 -11.71 3.23
CA PHE A 9 -6.63 -12.59 2.07
C PHE A 9 -6.80 -14.09 2.38
N ASP A 10 -7.34 -14.46 3.54
CA ASP A 10 -7.79 -15.82 3.94
C ASP A 10 -6.92 -16.98 3.38
N GLY A 11 -5.61 -16.94 3.67
CA GLY A 11 -4.65 -17.96 3.26
C GLY A 11 -4.14 -17.89 1.81
N SER A 12 -4.72 -17.04 0.95
CA SER A 12 -4.25 -16.80 -0.43
C SER A 12 -3.28 -15.61 -0.56
N TRP A 13 -2.85 -15.03 0.56
CA TRP A 13 -2.02 -13.82 0.63
C TRP A 13 -0.71 -13.92 -0.17
N GLU A 14 -0.12 -15.11 -0.29
CA GLU A 14 1.11 -15.34 -1.06
C GLU A 14 0.94 -14.94 -2.54
N LYS A 15 -0.25 -15.19 -3.12
CA LYS A 15 -0.57 -14.81 -4.50
C LYS A 15 -0.61 -13.29 -4.69
N TYR A 16 -0.84 -12.54 -3.62
CA TYR A 16 -0.93 -11.08 -3.62
C TYR A 16 0.33 -10.43 -3.05
N LEU A 17 1.33 -11.21 -2.60
CA LEU A 17 2.57 -10.69 -2.03
C LEU A 17 3.29 -9.70 -2.96
N PRO A 18 3.42 -9.96 -4.28
CA PRO A 18 4.03 -8.98 -5.19
C PRO A 18 3.25 -7.65 -5.25
N LEU A 19 1.92 -7.69 -5.16
CA LEU A 19 1.07 -6.49 -5.17
C LEU A 19 1.16 -5.71 -3.86
N ILE A 20 1.25 -6.41 -2.73
CA ILE A 20 1.42 -5.81 -1.40
C ILE A 20 2.78 -5.14 -1.30
N GLU A 21 3.85 -5.81 -1.74
CA GLU A 21 5.20 -5.24 -1.79
C GLU A 21 5.26 -4.02 -2.72
N PHE A 22 4.64 -4.13 -3.90
CA PHE A 22 4.53 -3.00 -4.83
C PHE A 22 3.80 -1.82 -4.19
N ALA A 23 2.66 -2.05 -3.53
CA ALA A 23 1.91 -1.00 -2.86
C ALA A 23 2.72 -0.36 -1.73
N TYR A 24 3.42 -1.17 -0.93
CA TYR A 24 4.27 -0.71 0.16
C TYR A 24 5.40 0.21 -0.32
N ASN A 25 6.17 -0.25 -1.31
CA ASN A 25 7.32 0.49 -1.84
C ASN A 25 6.92 1.80 -2.53
N ASN A 26 5.68 1.89 -3.01
CA ASN A 26 5.14 3.06 -3.70
C ASN A 26 4.29 3.99 -2.83
N CYS A 27 4.02 3.60 -1.58
CA CYS A 27 3.28 4.48 -0.68
C CYS A 27 4.18 5.56 -0.10
N PHE A 28 3.60 6.74 0.09
CA PHE A 28 4.29 7.87 0.69
C PHE A 28 4.70 7.54 2.12
N GLN A 29 6.00 7.61 2.41
CA GLN A 29 6.53 7.37 3.73
C GLN A 29 6.85 8.70 4.41
N THR A 30 6.13 9.01 5.49
CA THR A 30 6.20 10.31 6.18
C THR A 30 7.59 10.62 6.73
N SER A 31 8.36 9.62 7.16
CA SER A 31 9.72 9.80 7.68
C SER A 31 10.72 10.23 6.62
N ILE A 32 10.53 9.79 5.38
CA ILE A 32 11.42 10.09 4.24
C ILE A 32 10.82 11.21 3.36
N LYS A 33 9.54 11.56 3.59
CA LYS A 33 8.73 12.50 2.80
C LYS A 33 8.62 12.15 1.31
N LEU A 34 8.83 10.87 0.98
CA LEU A 34 8.88 10.30 -0.36
C LEU A 34 8.38 8.85 -0.28
N ALA A 35 8.01 8.25 -1.40
CA ALA A 35 7.89 6.79 -1.44
C ALA A 35 9.28 6.13 -1.42
N SER A 36 9.39 4.92 -0.86
CA SER A 36 10.67 4.18 -0.82
C SER A 36 11.24 3.95 -2.23
N TYR A 37 10.39 3.68 -3.21
CA TYR A 37 10.77 3.57 -4.61
C TYR A 37 11.34 4.89 -5.16
N GLU A 38 10.69 6.02 -4.88
CA GLU A 38 11.15 7.34 -5.31
C GLU A 38 12.51 7.69 -4.69
N ALA A 39 12.71 7.34 -3.42
CA ALA A 39 13.98 7.56 -2.74
C ALA A 39 15.12 6.71 -3.34
N LEU A 40 14.82 5.48 -3.77
CA LEU A 40 15.82 4.56 -4.33
C LEU A 40 16.18 4.89 -5.79
N TYR A 41 15.18 5.17 -6.63
CA TYR A 41 15.37 5.33 -8.07
C TYR A 41 15.31 6.79 -8.55
N GLY A 42 14.98 7.73 -7.67
CA GLY A 42 14.88 9.15 -8.01
C GLY A 42 13.71 9.50 -8.94
N CYS A 43 12.81 8.55 -9.22
CA CYS A 43 11.67 8.75 -10.10
C CYS A 43 10.41 8.14 -9.50
N LYS A 44 9.24 8.68 -9.89
CA LYS A 44 7.95 8.12 -9.50
C LYS A 44 7.76 6.78 -10.19
N CYS A 45 7.36 5.76 -9.44
CA CYS A 45 6.99 4.49 -10.06
C CYS A 45 5.78 4.72 -10.97
N ARG A 46 5.94 4.35 -12.24
CA ARG A 46 4.82 4.24 -13.14
C ARG A 46 4.16 2.91 -12.85
N ILE A 47 2.87 2.95 -12.50
CA ILE A 47 2.08 1.74 -12.24
C ILE A 47 2.28 0.82 -13.44
N PRO A 48 2.81 -0.40 -13.26
CA PRO A 48 2.87 -1.37 -14.33
C PRO A 48 1.46 -1.92 -14.51
N LEU A 49 0.59 -1.13 -15.15
CA LEU A 49 -0.71 -1.59 -15.65
C LEU A 49 -0.54 -2.72 -16.69
N TYR A 50 0.69 -3.04 -17.10
CA TYR A 50 1.01 -3.83 -18.29
C TYR A 50 1.83 -5.11 -18.03
N TRP A 51 1.92 -5.60 -16.78
CA TRP A 51 2.70 -6.83 -16.52
C TRP A 51 1.91 -8.15 -16.68
N THR A 52 0.60 -8.08 -16.90
CA THR A 52 -0.27 -9.28 -17.04
C THR A 52 -0.85 -9.46 -18.44
N GLU A 53 -0.74 -8.45 -19.32
CA GLU A 53 -1.46 -8.40 -20.62
C GLU A 53 -0.71 -8.93 -21.85
N LEU A 54 0.47 -9.56 -21.69
CA LEU A 54 1.16 -10.19 -22.82
C LEU A 54 0.96 -11.71 -22.94
N SER A 55 0.03 -12.29 -22.18
CA SER A 55 -0.40 -13.68 -22.35
C SER A 55 -1.93 -13.79 -22.34
N GLU A 56 -2.51 -13.50 -23.51
CA GLU A 56 -3.65 -14.22 -24.11
C GLU A 56 -5.13 -13.93 -23.77
N LYS A 57 -5.54 -13.11 -22.79
CA LYS A 57 -7.01 -12.99 -22.53
C LYS A 57 -7.53 -11.57 -22.32
N LYS A 58 -7.80 -10.87 -23.42
CA LYS A 58 -8.36 -9.50 -23.46
C LYS A 58 -9.75 -9.32 -22.82
N ILE A 59 -10.50 -10.40 -22.57
CA ILE A 59 -11.86 -10.35 -21.96
C ILE A 59 -11.83 -10.81 -20.49
N HIS A 60 -11.04 -11.84 -20.14
CA HIS A 60 -10.79 -12.19 -18.73
C HIS A 60 -9.84 -11.19 -18.04
N GLY A 61 -8.99 -10.53 -18.82
CA GLY A 61 -8.03 -9.53 -18.36
C GLY A 61 -8.72 -8.32 -17.75
N VAL A 62 -9.79 -7.81 -18.35
CA VAL A 62 -10.50 -6.62 -17.82
C VAL A 62 -11.16 -6.91 -16.47
N GLU A 63 -11.79 -8.08 -16.30
CA GLU A 63 -12.37 -8.52 -15.01
C GLU A 63 -11.27 -8.70 -13.96
N LEU A 64 -10.13 -9.30 -14.33
CA LEU A 64 -8.98 -9.49 -13.45
C LEU A 64 -8.29 -8.16 -13.11
N ILE A 65 -8.20 -7.23 -14.05
CA ILE A 65 -7.67 -5.87 -13.87
C ILE A 65 -8.56 -5.12 -12.89
N ARG A 66 -9.88 -5.12 -13.09
CA ARG A 66 -10.84 -4.48 -12.18
C ARG A 66 -10.73 -5.06 -10.76
N LYS A 67 -10.68 -6.39 -10.63
CA LYS A 67 -10.46 -7.06 -9.34
C LYS A 67 -9.13 -6.67 -8.72
N THR A 68 -8.07 -6.54 -9.51
CA THR A 68 -6.74 -6.15 -9.03
C THR A 68 -6.73 -4.69 -8.59
N GLU A 69 -7.35 -3.78 -9.35
CA GLU A 69 -7.50 -2.38 -9.00
C GLU A 69 -8.30 -2.19 -7.71
N GLU A 70 -9.41 -2.90 -7.55
CA GLU A 70 -10.21 -2.90 -6.32
C GLU A 70 -9.38 -3.37 -5.12
N LYS A 71 -8.58 -4.44 -5.28
CA LYS A 71 -7.70 -4.93 -4.22
C LYS A 71 -6.56 -3.95 -3.92
N VAL A 72 -5.95 -3.32 -4.92
CA VAL A 72 -4.92 -2.28 -4.72
C VAL A 72 -5.52 -1.07 -4.00
N LYS A 73 -6.73 -0.66 -4.35
CA LYS A 73 -7.45 0.43 -3.68
C LYS A 73 -7.69 0.09 -2.20
N MET A 74 -8.20 -1.10 -1.92
CA MET A 74 -8.42 -1.60 -0.56
C MET A 74 -7.10 -1.60 0.27
N ILE A 75 -6.00 -2.08 -0.31
CA ILE A 75 -4.68 -2.07 0.34
C ILE A 75 -4.23 -0.64 0.66
N ARG A 76 -4.43 0.31 -0.27
CA ARG A 76 -4.09 1.73 -0.06
C ARG A 76 -4.94 2.38 1.04
N ASP A 77 -6.22 2.10 1.08
CA ASP A 77 -7.12 2.63 2.11
C ASP A 77 -6.75 2.09 3.50
N ASN A 78 -6.44 0.79 3.58
CA ASN A 78 -5.94 0.16 4.80
C ASN A 78 -4.60 0.73 5.26
N LEU A 79 -3.69 0.99 4.31
CA LEU A 79 -2.40 1.65 4.59
C LEU A 79 -2.59 3.04 5.18
N LYS A 80 -3.52 3.81 4.62
CA LYS A 80 -3.83 5.15 5.10
C LYS A 80 -4.44 5.12 6.50
N ALA A 81 -5.38 4.22 6.76
CA ALA A 81 -6.01 4.07 8.07
C ALA A 81 -5.01 3.65 9.17
N ASP A 82 -4.08 2.74 8.86
CA ASP A 82 -3.01 2.30 9.78
C ASP A 82 -2.05 3.46 10.10
N SER A 83 -1.65 4.22 9.07
CA SER A 83 -0.81 5.41 9.21
C SER A 83 -1.49 6.50 10.07
N ASP A 84 -2.77 6.77 9.82
CA ASP A 84 -3.55 7.75 10.57
C ASP A 84 -3.71 7.33 12.04
N ARG A 85 -3.93 6.04 12.32
CA ARG A 85 -3.93 5.50 13.69
C ARG A 85 -2.60 5.70 14.40
N HIS A 86 -1.49 5.32 13.76
CA HIS A 86 -0.16 5.53 14.34
C HIS A 86 0.12 7.00 14.64
N LYS A 87 -0.26 7.89 13.73
CA LYS A 87 -0.14 9.34 13.93
C LYS A 87 -0.98 9.82 15.11
N SER A 88 -2.23 9.40 15.21
CA SER A 88 -3.12 9.74 16.33
C SER A 88 -2.53 9.31 17.68
N TYR A 89 -1.97 8.10 17.78
CA TYR A 89 -1.31 7.63 19.00
C TYR A 89 -0.06 8.44 19.35
N ALA A 90 0.77 8.76 18.35
CA ALA A 90 1.94 9.61 18.55
C ALA A 90 1.55 11.01 19.06
N ASP A 91 0.54 11.63 18.45
CA ASP A 91 0.04 12.96 18.82
C ASP A 91 -0.58 12.98 20.22
N LEU A 92 -1.36 11.95 20.60
CA LEU A 92 -1.90 11.76 21.94
C LEU A 92 -0.79 11.67 22.99
N LYS A 93 0.29 10.93 22.69
CA LYS A 93 1.44 10.76 23.60
C LYS A 93 2.23 12.05 23.74
N HIS A 94 2.40 12.82 22.65
CA HIS A 94 3.00 14.16 22.68
C HIS A 94 2.17 15.17 23.48
N LYS A 95 0.83 15.16 23.37
CA LYS A 95 -0.06 16.04 24.16
C LYS A 95 0.00 15.74 25.65
N LYS A 96 0.06 14.45 26.05
CA LYS A 96 0.18 14.05 27.47
C LYS A 96 1.49 14.52 28.12
N LEU A 97 2.54 14.73 27.34
CA LEU A 97 3.86 15.16 27.81
C LEU A 97 4.06 16.69 27.75
N LYS A 98 3.01 17.48 27.48
CA LYS A 98 3.09 18.94 27.63
C LYS A 98 3.18 19.30 29.11
N PHE A 99 4.41 19.44 29.61
CA PHE A 99 4.68 20.05 30.90
C PHE A 99 4.28 21.53 30.86
N LYS A 100 3.58 22.01 31.90
CA LYS A 100 3.41 23.45 32.11
C LYS A 100 4.80 24.04 32.35
N LEU A 101 5.16 25.05 31.56
CA LEU A 101 6.23 25.98 31.92
C LEU A 101 5.82 26.75 33.17
#